data_AF-A0A8X6K6T0-F1
#
_entry.id   AF-A0A8X6K6T0-F1
#
_cell.length_a   1.000
_cell.length_b   1.000
_cell.length_c   1.000
_cell.angle_alpha   90.00
_cell.angle_beta   90.00
_cell.angle_gamma   90.00
#
_symmetry.space_group_name_H-M   'P 1'
#
loop_
_entity.id
_entity.type
_entity.pdbx_description
1 polymer ?
#
loop_
_entity_poly.entity_id
_entity_poly.type
_entity_poly.pdbx_seq_one_letter_code
_entity_poly.pdbx_strand_id
1 'polypeptide(L)'
;MREVLQNNKTVARKRFEGLVRRFKCDHELFCEYKDVIDNYVREGIVERTSCDSLSDSQGFYLPHHAVIRSDKTTSRLRIVFDGSAHEDGHSSLNQSLYTGPNLHPNMLELLLRFRKNPVAFTADVKSAFLQIELDLRDREFTRFFWTDNLNNNPYVLNFTRVLFGLRPSPYLLAATLKHHFKKYKEQYLIHLTC
;
A
#
# COMPACT_ATOMS: atom_id res chain seq x y z
N MET A 1 -7.03 11.18 24.66
CA MET A 1 -8.29 10.87 23.97
C MET A 1 -7.89 10.49 22.54
N ARG A 2 -7.94 9.21 22.14
CA ARG A 2 -7.66 8.84 20.74
C ARG A 2 -8.88 9.29 19.94
N GLU A 3 -8.72 10.25 19.04
CA GLU A 3 -9.79 10.68 18.16
C GLU A 3 -10.35 9.45 17.42
N VAL A 4 -11.68 9.32 17.43
CA VAL A 4 -12.36 8.26 16.68
C VAL A 4 -12.12 8.57 15.19
N LEU A 5 -11.40 7.68 14.52
CA LEU A 5 -11.15 7.80 13.08
C LEU A 5 -12.49 7.73 12.35
N GLN A 6 -12.87 8.83 11.68
CA GLN A 6 -14.07 8.84 10.86
C GLN A 6 -13.79 8.20 9.51
N ASN A 7 -14.82 7.58 8.92
CA ASN A 7 -14.69 7.00 7.60
C ASN A 7 -14.51 8.13 6.56
N ASN A 8 -13.58 7.96 5.62
CA ASN A 8 -13.31 8.92 4.54
C ASN A 8 -14.10 8.60 3.26
N LYS A 9 -15.30 8.01 3.41
CA LYS A 9 -16.07 7.40 2.31
C LYS A 9 -16.49 8.43 1.26
N THR A 10 -16.99 9.59 1.70
CA THR A 10 -17.50 10.64 0.81
C THR A 10 -16.39 11.23 -0.07
N VAL A 11 -15.22 11.53 0.50
CA VAL A 11 -14.05 12.02 -0.27
C VAL A 11 -13.54 10.97 -1.24
N ALA A 12 -13.37 9.73 -0.78
CA ALA A 12 -12.93 8.63 -1.63
C ALA A 12 -13.90 8.39 -2.79
N ARG A 13 -15.21 8.44 -2.53
CA ARG A 13 -16.24 8.30 -3.57
C ARG A 13 -16.20 9.44 -4.59
N LYS A 14 -16.14 10.71 -4.15
CA LYS A 14 -16.02 11.87 -5.06
C LYS A 14 -14.78 11.78 -5.95
N ARG A 15 -13.62 11.41 -5.38
CA ARG A 15 -12.38 11.22 -6.15
C ARG A 15 -12.51 10.06 -7.13
N PHE A 16 -13.15 8.96 -6.74
CA PHE A 16 -13.41 7.82 -7.61
C PHE A 16 -14.36 8.16 -8.76
N GLU A 17 -15.43 8.90 -8.52
CA GLU A 17 -16.34 9.38 -9.58
C GLU A 17 -15.61 10.27 -10.60
N GLY A 18 -14.71 11.14 -10.14
CA GLY A 18 -13.83 11.91 -11.01
C GLY A 18 -12.89 11.02 -11.84
N LEU A 19 -12.34 9.97 -11.23
CA LEU A 19 -11.52 8.98 -11.93
C LEU A 19 -12.31 8.22 -12.99
N VAL A 20 -13.56 7.81 -12.70
CA VAL A 20 -14.46 7.16 -13.66
C VAL A 20 -14.78 8.08 -14.84
N ARG A 21 -15.02 9.38 -14.60
CA ARG A 21 -15.20 10.35 -15.70
C ARG A 21 -13.96 10.41 -16.60
N ARG A 22 -12.76 10.38 -16.01
CA ARG A 22 -11.51 10.34 -16.76
C ARG A 22 -11.38 9.04 -17.56
N PHE A 23 -11.71 7.89 -16.99
CA PHE A 23 -11.71 6.60 -17.68
C PHE A 23 -12.68 6.56 -18.88
N LYS A 24 -13.79 7.29 -18.82
CA LYS A 24 -14.72 7.42 -19.95
C LYS A 24 -14.13 8.22 -21.11
N CYS A 25 -13.24 9.17 -20.82
CA CYS A 25 -12.55 9.97 -21.84
C CYS A 25 -11.25 9.31 -22.34
N ASP A 26 -10.61 8.47 -21.52
CA ASP A 26 -9.32 7.82 -21.77
C ASP A 26 -9.44 6.32 -21.48
N HIS A 27 -9.79 5.55 -22.51
CA HIS A 27 -10.04 4.12 -22.39
C HIS A 27 -8.75 3.30 -22.23
N GLU A 28 -7.63 3.75 -22.81
CA GLU A 28 -6.32 3.11 -22.65
C GLU A 28 -5.90 3.17 -21.17
N LEU A 29 -6.08 4.32 -20.52
CA LEU A 29 -5.85 4.46 -19.09
C LEU A 29 -6.72 3.50 -18.28
N PHE A 30 -7.99 3.32 -18.65
CA PHE A 30 -8.88 2.38 -17.94
C PHE A 30 -8.39 0.94 -18.06
N CYS A 31 -8.01 0.50 -19.27
CA CYS A 31 -7.46 -0.84 -19.49
C CYS A 31 -6.19 -1.07 -18.66
N GLU A 32 -5.21 -0.17 -18.73
CA GLU A 32 -3.98 -0.29 -17.93
C GLU A 32 -4.26 -0.30 -16.42
N TYR A 33 -5.23 0.50 -15.95
CA TYR A 33 -5.63 0.53 -14.54
C TYR A 33 -6.30 -0.77 -14.11
N LYS A 34 -7.20 -1.29 -14.95
CA LYS A 34 -7.90 -2.55 -14.72
C LYS A 34 -6.93 -3.71 -14.65
N ASP A 35 -5.96 -3.78 -15.56
CA ASP A 35 -4.94 -4.83 -15.55
C ASP A 35 -4.16 -4.85 -14.22
N VAL A 36 -3.82 -3.67 -13.66
CA VAL A 36 -3.15 -3.59 -12.35
C VAL A 36 -4.05 -4.10 -11.22
N ILE A 37 -5.32 -3.70 -11.19
CA ILE A 37 -6.26 -4.15 -10.14
C ILE A 37 -6.57 -5.64 -10.28
N ASP A 38 -6.77 -6.16 -11.49
CA ASP A 38 -7.01 -7.57 -11.75
C ASP A 38 -5.81 -8.42 -11.33
N ASN A 39 -4.59 -7.92 -11.54
CA ASN A 39 -3.37 -8.55 -11.02
C ASN A 39 -3.35 -8.56 -9.49
N TYR A 40 -3.74 -7.47 -8.83
CA TYR A 40 -3.83 -7.44 -7.36
C TYR A 40 -4.85 -8.43 -6.82
N VAL A 41 -6.00 -8.60 -7.48
CA VAL A 41 -7.01 -9.60 -7.10
C VAL A 41 -6.44 -11.01 -7.29
N ARG A 42 -5.81 -11.27 -8.44
CA ARG A 42 -5.24 -12.60 -8.77
C ARG A 42 -4.12 -13.02 -7.82
N GLU A 43 -3.26 -12.09 -7.42
CA GLU A 43 -2.19 -12.33 -6.44
C GLU A 43 -2.69 -12.35 -4.99
N GLY A 44 -3.99 -12.12 -4.77
CA GLY A 44 -4.58 -12.06 -3.44
C GLY A 44 -4.14 -10.85 -2.62
N ILE A 45 -3.60 -9.80 -3.25
CA ILE A 45 -3.17 -8.55 -2.61
C ILE A 45 -4.38 -7.72 -2.16
N VAL A 46 -5.46 -7.78 -2.94
CA VAL A 46 -6.75 -7.18 -2.60
C VAL A 46 -7.84 -8.23 -2.70
N GLU A 47 -8.87 -8.08 -1.88
CA GLU A 47 -10.02 -8.96 -1.86
C GLU A 47 -11.31 -8.15 -1.87
N ARG A 48 -12.41 -8.81 -2.23
CA ARG A 48 -13.74 -8.21 -2.12
C ARG A 48 -14.05 -8.01 -0.64
N THR A 49 -14.51 -6.81 -0.30
CA THR A 49 -14.86 -6.55 1.10
C THR A 49 -16.02 -7.46 1.53
N SER A 50 -15.84 -8.16 2.66
CA SER A 50 -16.84 -9.05 3.25
C SER A 50 -17.93 -8.30 4.01
N CYS A 51 -17.76 -6.99 4.18
CA CYS A 51 -18.65 -6.12 4.93
C CYS A 51 -19.68 -5.48 3.97
N ASP A 52 -20.78 -6.18 3.73
CA ASP A 52 -22.01 -5.59 3.16
C ASP A 52 -22.77 -4.74 4.20
N SER A 53 -22.38 -4.82 5.48
CA SER A 53 -22.99 -4.06 6.56
C SER A 53 -22.56 -2.61 6.51
N LEU A 54 -23.53 -1.79 6.10
CA LEU A 54 -23.67 -0.34 6.23
C LEU A 54 -23.46 0.24 7.65
N SER A 55 -22.79 -0.46 8.57
CA SER A 55 -22.29 0.16 9.80
C SER A 55 -21.11 1.05 9.42
N ASP A 56 -21.44 2.25 8.96
CA ASP A 56 -20.55 3.33 8.51
C ASP A 56 -19.49 3.76 9.56
N SER A 57 -19.30 3.08 10.69
CA SER A 57 -18.51 3.61 11.81
C SER A 57 -17.11 3.02 12.03
N GLN A 58 -16.71 1.90 11.38
CA GLN A 58 -15.43 1.24 11.71
C GLN A 58 -14.35 1.18 10.62
N GLY A 59 -14.67 1.43 9.34
CA GLY A 59 -13.68 1.33 8.25
C GLY A 59 -13.21 2.67 7.67
N PHE A 60 -12.11 2.65 6.92
CA PHE A 60 -11.55 3.83 6.23
C PHE A 60 -11.42 3.58 4.73
N TYR A 61 -11.75 4.60 3.93
CA TYR A 61 -11.73 4.53 2.48
C TYR A 61 -10.57 5.37 1.93
N LEU A 62 -9.65 4.71 1.22
CA LEU A 62 -8.50 5.28 0.55
C LEU A 62 -8.90 5.75 -0.84
N PRO A 63 -8.79 7.06 -1.14
CA PRO A 63 -8.81 7.50 -2.52
C PRO A 63 -7.56 7.00 -3.24
N HIS A 64 -7.69 6.77 -4.54
CA HIS A 64 -6.57 6.34 -5.37
C HIS A 64 -6.55 7.06 -6.71
N HIS A 65 -5.36 7.16 -7.30
CA HIS A 65 -5.16 7.82 -8.58
C HIS A 65 -3.97 7.19 -9.33
N ALA A 66 -3.94 7.36 -10.65
CA ALA A 66 -2.81 6.94 -11.47
C ALA A 66 -1.70 7.98 -11.45
N VAL A 67 -0.47 7.51 -11.27
CA VAL A 67 0.76 8.24 -11.56
C VAL A 67 1.39 7.59 -12.78
N ILE A 68 1.49 8.36 -13.87
CA ILE A 68 2.07 7.91 -15.14
C ILE A 68 3.52 8.35 -15.16
N ARG A 69 4.43 7.40 -15.39
CA ARG A 69 5.86 7.65 -15.53
C ARG A 69 6.25 7.47 -16.99
N SER A 70 6.52 8.57 -17.68
CA SER A 70 6.91 8.60 -19.10
C SER A 70 8.33 8.08 -19.35
N ASP A 71 9.11 7.85 -18.29
CA ASP A 71 10.55 7.61 -18.29
C ASP A 71 10.97 6.15 -18.06
N LYS A 72 10.02 5.19 -17.96
CA LYS A 72 10.33 3.77 -17.71
C LYS A 72 9.74 2.80 -18.73
N THR A 73 10.56 1.86 -19.18
CA THR A 73 10.21 0.70 -20.01
C THR A 73 9.36 -0.35 -19.29
N THR A 74 9.37 -0.39 -17.96
CA THR A 74 8.58 -1.34 -17.16
C THR A 74 7.78 -0.61 -16.08
N SER A 75 6.44 -0.72 -16.15
CA SER A 75 5.40 -0.06 -15.33
C SER A 75 5.13 1.43 -15.65
N ARG A 76 4.54 1.70 -16.83
CA ARG A 76 4.06 3.01 -17.30
C ARG A 76 3.05 3.64 -16.33
N LEU A 77 2.20 2.81 -15.72
CA LEU A 77 1.16 3.22 -14.78
C LEU A 77 1.40 2.64 -13.39
N ARG A 78 1.26 3.49 -12.36
CA ARG A 78 1.24 3.09 -10.95
C ARG A 78 0.01 3.65 -10.27
N ILE A 79 -0.65 2.82 -9.47
CA ILE A 79 -1.78 3.24 -8.65
C ILE A 79 -1.26 3.66 -7.28
N VAL A 80 -1.55 4.90 -6.88
CA VAL A 80 -1.21 5.44 -5.57
C VAL A 80 -2.47 5.57 -4.73
N PHE A 81 -2.41 5.05 -3.51
CA PHE A 81 -3.46 5.17 -2.50
C PHE A 81 -3.10 6.26 -1.50
N ASP A 82 -4.00 7.21 -1.31
CA ASP A 82 -3.76 8.40 -0.50
C ASP A 82 -4.27 8.22 0.93
N GLY A 83 -3.39 7.72 1.81
CA GLY A 83 -3.67 7.59 3.24
C GLY A 83 -3.72 8.91 4.02
N SER A 84 -3.41 10.04 3.36
CA SER A 84 -3.43 11.37 3.95
C SER A 84 -4.72 12.14 3.61
N ALA A 85 -5.54 11.65 2.68
CA ALA A 85 -6.81 12.26 2.35
C ALA A 85 -7.81 12.15 3.50
N HIS A 86 -8.49 13.25 3.79
CA HIS A 86 -9.54 13.37 4.80
C HIS A 86 -10.48 14.52 4.45
N GLU A 87 -11.65 14.55 5.08
CA GLU A 87 -12.53 15.73 5.07
C GLU A 87 -12.01 16.80 6.03
N ASP A 88 -12.29 18.07 5.73
CA ASP A 88 -11.89 19.19 6.57
C ASP A 88 -12.44 19.01 8.00
N GLY A 89 -11.56 19.11 9.00
CA GLY A 89 -11.92 18.91 10.41
C GLY A 89 -11.86 17.46 10.89
N HIS A 90 -11.47 16.50 10.05
CA HIS A 90 -11.29 15.09 10.42
C HIS A 90 -9.82 14.64 10.34
N SER A 91 -9.45 13.61 11.10
CA SER A 91 -8.12 13.01 11.01
C SER A 91 -8.01 12.04 9.82
N SER A 92 -6.91 12.10 9.08
CA SER A 92 -6.56 11.10 8.06
C SER A 92 -6.07 9.80 8.68
N LEU A 93 -6.13 8.71 7.90
CA LEU A 93 -5.58 7.42 8.33
C LEU A 93 -4.10 7.54 8.73
N ASN A 94 -3.29 8.28 7.97
CA ASN A 94 -1.89 8.52 8.29
C ASN A 94 -1.66 9.31 9.59
N GLN A 95 -2.61 10.16 10.00
CA GLN A 95 -2.53 10.83 11.30
C GLN A 95 -2.93 9.90 12.45
N SER A 96 -3.83 8.95 12.20
CA SER A 96 -4.30 8.00 13.22
C SER A 96 -3.41 6.76 13.39
N LEU A 97 -2.61 6.42 12.38
CA LEU A 97 -1.68 5.29 12.43
C LEU A 97 -0.39 5.63 13.19
N TYR A 98 0.00 4.75 14.10
CA TYR A 98 1.32 4.81 14.74
C TYR A 98 2.41 4.51 13.72
N THR A 99 3.33 5.45 13.49
CA THR A 99 4.37 5.33 12.45
C THR A 99 5.44 4.28 12.78
N GLY A 100 5.65 4.00 14.07
CA GLY A 100 6.78 3.19 14.52
C GLY A 100 8.11 3.96 14.56
N PRO A 101 9.12 3.43 15.28
CA PRO A 101 10.46 4.00 15.31
C PRO A 101 11.16 3.84 13.96
N ASN A 102 12.10 4.74 13.66
CA ASN A 102 12.94 4.59 12.48
C ASN A 102 13.93 3.43 12.68
N LEU A 103 13.79 2.37 11.88
CA LEU A 103 14.66 1.20 11.88
C LEU A 103 15.62 1.15 10.69
N HIS A 104 15.67 2.18 9.85
CA HIS A 104 16.61 2.22 8.74
C HIS A 104 18.04 2.26 9.28
N PRO A 105 18.95 1.46 8.70
CA PRO A 105 20.35 1.52 9.08
C PRO A 105 20.93 2.90 8.74
N ASN A 106 22.02 3.26 9.41
CA ASN A 106 22.81 4.39 8.97
C ASN A 106 23.44 4.08 7.60
N MET A 107 23.16 4.90 6.60
CA MET A 107 23.63 4.69 5.23
C MET A 107 25.16 4.66 5.13
N LEU A 108 25.86 5.52 5.88
CA LEU A 108 27.32 5.54 5.88
C LEU A 108 27.89 4.26 6.49
N GLU A 109 27.33 3.82 7.62
CA GLU A 109 27.71 2.57 8.28
C GLU A 109 27.49 1.35 7.36
N LEU A 110 26.34 1.32 6.65
CA LEU A 110 26.03 0.28 5.68
C LEU A 110 27.05 0.26 4.54
N LEU A 111 27.37 1.42 3.95
CA LEU A 111 28.36 1.52 2.86
C LEU A 111 29.78 1.12 3.31
N LEU A 112 30.18 1.49 4.53
CA LEU A 112 31.48 1.09 5.09
C LEU A 112 31.55 -0.43 5.29
N ARG A 113 30.48 -1.06 5.81
CA ARG A 113 30.40 -2.52 5.94
C ARG A 113 30.40 -3.23 4.60
N PHE A 114 29.68 -2.70 3.62
CA PHE A 114 29.63 -3.24 2.27
C PHE A 114 31.03 -3.29 1.62
N ARG A 115 31.87 -2.27 1.89
CA ARG A 115 33.26 -2.21 1.40
C ARG A 115 34.27 -3.00 2.22
N LYS A 116 33.90 -3.51 3.40
CA LYS A 116 34.83 -4.20 4.31
C LYS A 116 35.29 -5.55 3.76
N ASN A 117 34.43 -6.24 3.01
CA ASN A 117 34.71 -7.57 2.47
C ASN A 117 34.98 -7.50 0.96
N PRO A 118 35.83 -8.38 0.41
CA PRO A 118 36.16 -8.39 -1.02
C PRO A 118 34.99 -8.79 -1.93
N VAL A 119 33.96 -9.45 -1.36
CA VAL A 119 32.78 -9.93 -2.10
C VAL A 119 31.53 -9.50 -1.34
N ALA A 120 30.54 -9.01 -2.09
CA ALA A 120 29.23 -8.62 -1.54
C ALA A 120 28.11 -9.17 -2.41
N PHE A 121 27.03 -9.59 -1.75
CA PHE A 121 25.80 -10.05 -2.41
C PHE A 121 24.73 -8.97 -2.28
N THR A 122 23.97 -8.78 -3.35
CA THR A 122 22.81 -7.88 -3.36
C THR A 122 21.61 -8.63 -3.90
N ALA A 123 20.44 -8.33 -3.35
CA ALA A 123 19.17 -8.90 -3.78
C ALA A 123 18.10 -7.81 -3.70
N ASP A 124 17.18 -7.80 -4.66
CA ASP A 124 16.02 -6.94 -4.66
C ASP A 124 14.77 -7.77 -4.30
N VAL A 125 14.01 -7.30 -3.31
CA VAL A 125 12.74 -7.94 -2.93
C VAL A 125 11.63 -7.24 -3.70
N LYS A 126 11.21 -7.89 -4.79
CA LYS A 126 10.10 -7.39 -5.62
C LYS A 126 8.88 -7.12 -4.74
N SER A 127 8.38 -5.89 -4.80
CA SER A 127 7.16 -5.47 -4.10
C SER A 127 7.16 -5.82 -2.61
N ALA A 128 8.27 -5.56 -1.90
CA ALA A 128 8.50 -6.03 -0.53
C ALA A 128 7.35 -5.74 0.47
N PHE A 129 6.69 -4.58 0.40
CA PHE A 129 5.53 -4.28 1.27
C PHE A 129 4.37 -5.27 1.06
N LEU A 130 4.11 -5.66 -0.19
CA LEU A 130 3.01 -6.57 -0.56
C LEU A 130 3.28 -8.02 -0.14
N GLN A 131 4.49 -8.33 0.35
CA GLN A 131 4.81 -9.63 0.94
C GLN A 131 4.40 -9.74 2.41
N ILE A 132 3.93 -8.65 3.03
CA ILE A 132 3.54 -8.60 4.45
C ILE A 132 2.02 -8.62 4.52
N GLU A 133 1.45 -9.63 5.17
CA GLU A 133 0.00 -9.72 5.36
C GLU A 133 -0.51 -8.75 6.43
N LEU A 134 -1.72 -8.24 6.22
CA LEU A 134 -2.47 -7.48 7.22
C LEU A 134 -3.36 -8.42 8.03
N ASP A 135 -3.44 -8.14 9.33
CA ASP A 135 -4.43 -8.73 10.23
C ASP A 135 -5.83 -8.42 9.70
N LEU A 136 -6.76 -9.37 9.82
CA LEU A 136 -8.13 -9.25 9.31
C LEU A 136 -8.82 -7.97 9.80
N ARG A 137 -8.54 -7.54 11.03
CA ARG A 137 -9.11 -6.33 11.64
C ARG A 137 -8.55 -5.05 11.04
N ASP A 138 -7.33 -5.07 10.52
CA ASP A 138 -6.70 -3.87 9.94
C ASP A 138 -7.12 -3.66 8.47
N ARG A 139 -7.60 -4.72 7.80
CA ARG A 139 -8.00 -4.65 6.38
C ARG A 139 -9.14 -3.67 6.13
N GLU A 140 -10.04 -3.49 7.09
CA GLU A 140 -11.18 -2.58 6.96
C GLU A 140 -10.79 -1.09 6.84
N PHE A 141 -9.57 -0.74 7.21
CA PHE A 141 -9.02 0.61 7.08
C PHE A 141 -8.35 0.87 5.73
N THR A 142 -8.35 -0.13 4.84
CA THR A 142 -7.68 -0.08 3.53
C THR A 142 -8.67 -0.18 2.37
N ARG A 143 -9.95 0.14 2.62
CA ARG A 143 -11.01 0.02 1.62
C ARG A 143 -10.80 1.01 0.48
N PHE A 144 -11.17 0.64 -0.75
CA PHE A 144 -11.22 1.57 -1.87
C PHE A 144 -12.31 1.18 -2.86
N PHE A 145 -12.80 2.17 -3.62
CA PHE A 145 -13.84 1.95 -4.62
C PHE A 145 -13.25 1.44 -5.93
N TRP A 146 -13.93 0.52 -6.61
CA TRP A 146 -13.52 0.01 -7.91
C TRP A 146 -14.73 -0.38 -8.77
N THR A 147 -14.56 -0.47 -10.08
CA THR A 147 -15.58 -1.00 -11.00
C THR A 147 -14.94 -1.70 -12.19
N ASP A 148 -15.48 -2.85 -12.57
CA ASP A 148 -15.08 -3.55 -13.79
C ASP A 148 -15.71 -2.97 -15.05
N ASN A 149 -16.78 -2.20 -14.89
CA ASN A 149 -17.53 -1.60 -15.97
C ASN A 149 -17.94 -0.18 -15.59
N LEU A 150 -17.57 0.80 -16.41
CA LEU A 150 -17.80 2.23 -16.18
C LEU A 150 -19.30 2.64 -16.14
N ASN A 151 -20.20 1.72 -16.50
CA ASN A 151 -21.65 1.90 -16.43
C ASN A 151 -22.30 1.19 -15.23
N ASN A 152 -21.56 0.33 -14.53
CA ASN A 152 -22.06 -0.37 -13.35
C ASN A 152 -21.81 0.43 -12.07
N ASN A 153 -22.57 0.10 -11.04
CA ASN A 153 -22.31 0.62 -9.70
C ASN A 153 -20.94 0.16 -9.20
N PRO A 154 -20.14 1.06 -8.60
CA PRO A 154 -18.87 0.68 -8.03
C PRO A 154 -19.05 -0.22 -6.83
N TYR A 155 -17.99 -0.96 -6.55
CA TYR A 155 -17.87 -1.82 -5.41
C TYR A 155 -16.63 -1.51 -4.57
N VAL A 156 -16.50 -2.19 -3.43
CA VAL A 156 -15.42 -1.96 -2.48
C VAL A 156 -14.48 -3.16 -2.42
N LEU A 157 -13.19 -2.89 -2.57
CA LEU A 157 -12.09 -3.81 -2.31
C LEU A 157 -11.32 -3.37 -1.06
N ASN A 158 -10.64 -4.29 -0.39
CA ASN A 158 -9.69 -4.01 0.69
C ASN A 158 -8.36 -4.70 0.44
N PHE A 159 -7.28 -4.11 0.94
CA PHE A 159 -5.97 -4.76 0.92
C PHE A 159 -5.91 -5.89 1.95
N THR A 160 -5.23 -6.96 1.59
CA THR A 160 -4.85 -8.07 2.48
C THR A 160 -3.37 -7.98 2.88
N ARG A 161 -2.63 -7.03 2.29
CA ARG A 161 -1.19 -6.82 2.41
C ARG A 161 -0.87 -5.37 2.77
N VAL A 162 0.29 -5.13 3.38
CA VAL A 162 0.77 -3.77 3.67
C VAL A 162 0.96 -3.01 2.35
N LEU A 163 0.22 -1.92 2.16
CA LEU A 163 0.32 -1.09 0.96
C LEU A 163 1.34 0.05 1.12
N PHE A 164 1.81 0.56 0.00
CA PHE A 164 2.63 1.76 -0.06
C PHE A 164 1.78 3.03 0.18
N GLY A 165 2.34 4.04 0.84
CA GLY A 165 1.67 5.32 1.10
C GLY A 165 1.08 5.47 2.50
N LEU A 166 1.13 4.41 3.32
CA LEU A 166 0.81 4.50 4.75
C LEU A 166 2.08 4.77 5.58
N ARG A 167 1.95 5.62 6.61
CA ARG A 167 3.05 5.96 7.52
C ARG A 167 3.74 4.76 8.19
N PRO A 168 3.05 3.72 8.69
CA PRO A 168 3.72 2.58 9.30
C PRO A 168 4.43 1.65 8.31
N SER A 169 4.12 1.71 7.02
CA SER A 169 4.62 0.72 6.04
C SER A 169 6.14 0.58 6.03
N PRO A 170 6.96 1.67 6.04
CA PRO A 170 8.42 1.56 6.11
C PRO A 170 8.91 0.86 7.39
N TYR A 171 8.30 1.18 8.54
CA TYR A 171 8.63 0.53 9.80
C TYR A 171 8.30 -0.96 9.77
N LEU A 172 7.10 -1.32 9.32
CA LEU A 172 6.67 -2.72 9.22
C LEU A 172 7.62 -3.53 8.35
N LEU A 173 8.04 -3.00 7.20
CA LEU A 173 9.01 -3.66 6.34
C LEU A 173 10.36 -3.83 7.02
N ALA A 174 10.91 -2.76 7.60
CA ALA A 174 12.21 -2.82 8.28
C ALA A 174 12.19 -3.78 9.48
N ALA A 175 11.10 -3.80 10.25
CA ALA A 175 10.91 -4.71 11.37
C ALA A 175 10.84 -6.18 10.90
N THR A 176 10.07 -6.47 9.85
CA THR A 176 9.96 -7.80 9.25
C THR A 176 11.30 -8.29 8.73
N LEU A 177 12.02 -7.46 7.97
CA LEU A 177 13.36 -7.79 7.47
C LEU A 177 14.32 -8.09 8.63
N LYS A 178 14.38 -7.21 9.64
CA LYS A 178 15.23 -7.40 10.82
C LYS A 178 14.88 -8.68 11.60
N HIS A 179 13.59 -9.00 11.72
CA HIS A 179 13.14 -10.25 12.34
C HIS A 179 13.66 -11.47 11.57
N HIS A 180 13.48 -11.51 10.25
CA HIS A 180 13.97 -12.60 9.41
C HIS A 180 15.50 -12.72 9.45
N PHE A 181 16.24 -11.62 9.35
CA PHE A 181 17.69 -11.67 9.45
C PHE A 181 18.17 -12.19 10.80
N LYS A 182 17.56 -11.76 11.91
CA LYS A 182 17.91 -12.30 13.23
C LYS A 182 17.63 -13.80 13.33
N LYS A 183 16.48 -14.25 12.80
CA LYS A 183 16.07 -15.67 12.82
C LYS A 183 17.02 -16.58 12.03
N TYR A 184 17.52 -16.13 10.88
CA TYR A 184 18.37 -16.95 10.01
C TYR A 184 19.88 -16.70 10.17
N LYS A 185 20.27 -15.74 11.02
CA LYS A 185 21.69 -15.41 11.28
C LYS A 185 22.50 -16.60 11.80
N GLU A 186 21.89 -17.46 12.61
CA GLU A 186 22.58 -18.62 13.20
C GLU A 186 22.67 -19.79 12.22
N GLN A 187 21.76 -19.84 11.24
CA GLN A 187 21.70 -20.91 10.24
C GLN A 187 22.66 -20.68 9.06
N TYR A 188 22.95 -19.41 8.74
CA TYR A 188 23.87 -19.05 7.66
C TYR A 188 24.98 -18.14 8.21
N LEU A 189 26.24 -18.59 8.10
CA LEU A 189 27.46 -17.84 8.46
C LEU A 189 27.73 -16.66 7.50
N ILE A 190 26.70 -15.84 7.26
CA ILE A 190 26.76 -14.68 6.38
C ILE A 190 26.53 -13.44 7.24
N HIS A 191 27.41 -12.44 7.09
CA HIS A 191 27.17 -11.11 7.65
C HIS A 191 26.03 -10.43 6.88
N LEU A 192 24.79 -10.67 7.32
CA LEU A 192 23.58 -10.05 6.77
C LEU A 192 23.48 -8.59 7.23
N THR A 193 23.43 -7.66 6.29
CA THR A 193 23.17 -6.23 6.55
C THR A 193 22.05 -5.74 5.64
N CYS A 194 21.03 -5.12 6.23
CA CYS A 194 19.98 -4.37 5.54
C CYS A 194 19.90 -2.96 6.08
#